data_AF-A0A382S8D4-F1
#
_entry.id   AF-A0A382S8D4-F1
#
_cell.length_a   1.000
_cell.length_b   1.000
_cell.length_c   1.000
_cell.angle_alpha   90.00
_cell.angle_beta   90.00
_cell.angle_gamma   90.00
#
_symmetry.space_group_name_H-M   'P 1'
#
loop_
_entity.id
_entity.type
_entity.pdbx_description
1 polymer ?
#
loop_
_entity_poly.entity_id
_entity_poly.type
_entity_poly.pdbx_seq_one_letter_code
_entity_poly.pdbx_strand_id
1 'polypeptide(L)'
;GLTGLVIYAISLMVSCGRGPENGSGGNEYLKAISSMSTSIINKLKGTSIPILYQTKPPSVQEDNLVSYGFSSSKAGTIIYSGGCFGSTRNAIKGDHHILFITMVEGNYENCSIKVTDSEGNTSEPLHVPPFKLDFSAPELSKVGDLRVQGRHVKIELQASESGKLSYNGNCSGDLQQIKKGISEVSVIFPGDGQFTDCELKLLDSSGNTSMPLQLGTVRIDATPPVLTEINPVPEKISTVRPSYSFKTSKSGTLNFSGKCMGNVDRAVAGINHISLLASEPGDYNDCEMTITDSSNNKSRPLKISPFVVLGDQ
;
A
#
# COMPACT_ATOMS: atom_id res chain seq x y z
N GLY A 1 -38.92 -18.62 33.80
CA GLY A 1 -38.08 -19.79 33.48
C GLY A 1 -38.41 -20.91 34.44
N LEU A 2 -38.27 -22.17 34.02
CA LEU A 2 -38.66 -23.41 34.72
C LEU A 2 -38.47 -23.40 36.25
N THR A 3 -37.45 -22.70 36.75
CA THR A 3 -37.13 -22.50 38.17
C THR A 3 -38.29 -21.91 39.00
N GLY A 4 -39.04 -20.94 38.48
CA GLY A 4 -40.17 -20.34 39.20
C GLY A 4 -41.38 -21.26 39.32
N LEU A 5 -41.60 -22.12 38.32
CA LEU A 5 -42.70 -23.09 38.30
C LEU A 5 -42.46 -24.27 39.26
N VAL A 6 -41.20 -24.69 39.40
CA VAL A 6 -40.81 -25.76 40.31
C VAL A 6 -40.93 -25.32 41.78
N ILE A 7 -40.52 -24.08 42.11
CA ILE A 7 -40.69 -23.53 43.46
C ILE A 7 -42.17 -23.44 43.84
N TYR A 8 -43.03 -23.01 42.90
CA TYR A 8 -44.47 -22.91 43.12
C TYR A 8 -45.15 -24.28 43.31
N ALA A 9 -44.73 -25.31 42.55
CA ALA A 9 -45.22 -26.67 42.70
C ALA A 9 -44.81 -27.33 44.03
N ILE A 10 -43.60 -27.04 44.53
CA ILE A 10 -43.13 -27.51 45.84
C ILE A 10 -43.94 -26.85 46.97
N SER A 11 -44.27 -25.56 46.85
CA SER A 11 -45.14 -24.87 47.81
C SER A 11 -46.56 -25.44 47.85
N LEU A 12 -47.13 -25.87 46.72
CA LEU A 12 -48.45 -26.51 46.65
C LEU A 12 -48.50 -27.88 47.35
N MET A 13 -47.40 -28.65 47.30
CA MET A 13 -47.28 -29.94 47.98
C MET A 13 -47.22 -29.80 49.51
N VAL A 14 -46.76 -28.65 50.02
CA VAL A 14 -46.77 -28.31 51.46
C VAL A 14 -48.19 -27.96 51.94
N SER A 15 -49.07 -27.48 51.06
CA SER A 15 -50.44 -27.09 51.41
C SER A 15 -51.48 -28.22 51.35
N CYS A 16 -51.14 -29.40 50.82
CA CYS A 16 -52.07 -30.55 50.75
C CYS A 16 -51.74 -31.70 51.74
N GLY A 17 -50.77 -31.52 52.64
CA GLY A 17 -50.25 -32.56 53.54
C GLY A 17 -50.66 -32.45 55.02
N ARG A 18 -51.98 -32.51 55.28
CA ARG A 18 -52.67 -32.90 56.54
C ARG A 18 -52.58 -32.07 57.83
N GLY A 19 -53.69 -32.16 58.58
CA GLY A 19 -53.98 -31.57 59.88
C GLY A 19 -53.12 -32.10 61.04
N PRO A 20 -53.42 -31.64 62.27
CA PRO A 20 -52.44 -31.57 63.34
C PRO A 20 -52.26 -32.91 64.04
N GLU A 21 -51.13 -33.58 63.80
CA GLU A 21 -50.65 -34.64 64.69
C GLU A 21 -49.24 -34.33 65.19
N ASN A 22 -49.12 -34.24 66.52
CA ASN A 22 -47.90 -34.04 67.28
C ASN A 22 -47.00 -35.28 67.16
N GLY A 23 -45.90 -35.19 66.42
CA GLY A 23 -44.88 -36.23 66.37
C GLY A 23 -43.58 -35.74 65.73
N SER A 24 -42.45 -36.23 66.24
CA SER A 24 -41.07 -35.92 65.84
C SER A 24 -40.73 -36.11 64.35
N GLY A 25 -41.67 -36.58 63.52
CA GLY A 25 -41.49 -36.83 62.08
C GLY A 25 -41.51 -35.57 61.21
N GLY A 26 -42.12 -34.45 61.66
CA GLY A 26 -42.16 -33.21 60.87
C GLY A 26 -40.79 -32.61 60.60
N ASN A 27 -39.85 -32.74 61.53
CA ASN A 27 -38.48 -32.23 61.40
C ASN A 27 -37.62 -33.09 60.47
N GLU A 28 -37.84 -34.41 60.44
CA GLU A 28 -37.18 -35.33 59.50
C GLU A 28 -37.70 -35.15 58.06
N TYR A 29 -39.00 -34.95 57.89
CA TYR A 29 -39.59 -34.63 56.58
C TYR A 29 -39.08 -33.30 56.02
N LEU A 30 -38.98 -32.25 56.83
CA LEU A 30 -38.43 -30.97 56.39
C LEU A 30 -36.94 -31.05 56.05
N LYS A 31 -36.15 -31.85 56.80
CA LYS A 31 -34.74 -32.13 56.46
C LYS A 31 -34.62 -32.92 55.16
N ALA A 32 -35.48 -33.90 54.91
CA ALA A 32 -35.51 -34.66 53.67
C ALA A 32 -35.89 -33.79 52.46
N ILE A 33 -36.90 -32.93 52.59
CA ILE A 33 -37.31 -31.98 51.55
C ILE A 33 -36.21 -30.95 51.29
N SER A 34 -35.54 -30.45 52.34
CA SER A 34 -34.40 -29.52 52.20
C SER A 34 -33.22 -30.18 51.48
N SER A 35 -32.88 -31.43 51.86
CA SER A 35 -31.84 -32.23 51.20
C SER A 35 -32.16 -32.51 49.73
N MET A 36 -33.39 -32.93 49.43
CA MET A 36 -33.84 -33.17 48.05
C MET A 36 -33.86 -31.88 47.24
N SER A 37 -34.32 -30.77 47.82
CA SER A 37 -34.32 -29.45 47.17
C SER A 37 -32.91 -28.99 46.86
N THR A 38 -31.98 -29.17 47.80
CA THR A 38 -30.57 -28.82 47.61
C THR A 38 -29.91 -29.72 46.55
N SER A 39 -30.23 -31.01 46.55
CA SER A 39 -29.77 -31.98 45.55
C SER A 39 -30.30 -31.67 44.14
N ILE A 40 -31.58 -31.33 44.01
CA ILE A 40 -32.20 -30.92 42.75
C ILE A 40 -31.64 -29.58 42.27
N ILE A 41 -31.46 -28.59 43.16
CA ILE A 41 -30.86 -27.30 42.83
C ILE A 41 -29.40 -27.48 42.37
N ASN A 42 -28.62 -28.34 43.04
CA ASN A 42 -27.25 -28.65 42.65
C ASN A 42 -27.20 -29.39 41.30
N LYS A 43 -28.13 -30.33 41.07
CA LYS A 43 -28.26 -31.04 39.79
C LYS A 43 -28.66 -30.09 38.65
N LEU A 44 -29.54 -29.12 38.91
CA LEU A 44 -29.93 -28.08 37.95
C LEU A 44 -28.80 -27.07 37.69
N LYS A 45 -28.05 -26.66 38.72
CA LYS A 45 -26.84 -25.82 38.55
C LYS A 45 -25.80 -26.54 37.66
N GLY A 46 -25.65 -27.85 37.84
CA GLY A 46 -24.81 -28.73 37.02
C GLY A 46 -25.35 -29.04 35.63
N THR A 47 -26.44 -28.39 35.17
CA THR A 47 -26.98 -28.54 33.79
C THR A 47 -26.90 -27.25 32.96
N SER A 48 -26.39 -26.16 33.52
CA SER A 48 -26.22 -24.93 32.75
C SER A 48 -24.99 -25.01 31.86
N ILE A 49 -25.15 -24.88 30.54
CA ILE A 49 -24.02 -24.85 29.61
C ILE A 49 -23.21 -23.54 29.77
N PRO A 50 -21.89 -23.54 29.50
CA PRO A 50 -21.13 -22.30 29.39
C PRO A 50 -21.66 -21.41 28.25
N ILE A 51 -21.63 -20.09 28.45
CA ILE A 51 -22.01 -19.09 27.45
C ILE A 51 -20.75 -18.33 27.06
N LEU A 52 -20.51 -18.24 25.75
CA LEU A 52 -19.34 -17.60 25.19
C LEU A 52 -19.73 -16.34 24.42
N TYR A 53 -18.89 -15.31 24.50
CA TYR A 53 -19.01 -14.12 23.65
C TYR A 53 -17.64 -13.62 23.22
N GLN A 54 -17.56 -13.09 22.01
CA GLN A 54 -16.35 -12.46 21.51
C GLN A 54 -16.10 -11.15 22.26
N THR A 55 -14.85 -10.92 22.66
CA THR A 55 -14.39 -9.66 23.25
C THR A 55 -13.44 -8.91 22.32
N LYS A 56 -12.67 -9.62 21.49
CA LYS A 56 -11.82 -9.03 20.45
C LYS A 56 -11.83 -9.88 19.17
N PRO A 57 -11.92 -9.27 17.98
CA PRO A 57 -11.82 -9.98 16.71
C PRO A 57 -10.44 -10.60 16.50
N PRO A 58 -10.29 -11.55 15.57
CA PRO A 58 -8.99 -12.09 15.21
C PRO A 58 -8.09 -10.97 14.67
N SER A 59 -6.85 -10.91 15.16
CA SER A 59 -5.82 -9.99 14.67
C SER A 59 -4.54 -10.77 14.43
N VAL A 60 -4.06 -10.76 13.19
CA VAL A 60 -2.77 -11.33 12.80
C VAL A 60 -1.66 -10.47 13.38
N GLN A 61 -0.71 -11.09 14.07
CA GLN A 61 0.47 -10.45 14.63
C GLN A 61 1.73 -10.89 13.89
N GLU A 62 2.86 -10.28 14.24
CA GLU A 62 4.20 -10.76 13.86
C GLU A 62 4.36 -12.25 14.25
N ASP A 63 5.15 -13.01 13.48
CA ASP A 63 5.36 -14.46 13.62
C ASP A 63 4.14 -15.37 13.39
N ASN A 64 3.16 -14.92 12.61
CA ASN A 64 2.01 -15.73 12.15
C ASN A 64 1.08 -16.18 13.29
N LEU A 65 1.09 -15.43 14.40
CA LEU A 65 0.21 -15.66 15.54
C LEU A 65 -1.07 -14.84 15.40
N VAL A 66 -2.22 -15.49 15.42
CA VAL A 66 -3.51 -14.79 15.41
C VAL A 66 -4.01 -14.66 16.84
N SER A 67 -4.08 -13.43 17.35
CA SER A 67 -4.71 -13.16 18.64
C SER A 67 -6.22 -13.17 18.51
N TYR A 68 -6.90 -13.76 19.50
CA TYR A 68 -8.35 -13.74 19.59
C TYR A 68 -8.80 -13.61 21.04
N GLY A 69 -9.83 -12.79 21.27
CA GLY A 69 -10.40 -12.54 22.58
C GLY A 69 -11.83 -13.06 22.68
N PHE A 70 -12.11 -13.88 23.68
CA PHE A 70 -13.46 -14.28 24.04
C PHE A 70 -13.62 -14.27 25.57
N SER A 71 -14.84 -14.45 26.05
CA SER A 71 -15.13 -14.59 27.46
C SER A 71 -16.04 -15.77 27.68
N SER A 72 -15.92 -16.41 28.85
CA SER A 72 -16.74 -17.55 29.24
C SER A 72 -17.46 -17.30 30.56
N SER A 73 -18.75 -17.65 30.62
CA SER A 73 -19.52 -17.58 31.87
C SER A 73 -19.10 -18.62 32.91
N LYS A 74 -18.33 -19.65 32.51
CA LYS A 74 -17.82 -20.74 33.37
C LYS A 74 -16.38 -21.12 33.02
N ALA A 75 -15.64 -21.62 34.01
CA ALA A 75 -14.37 -22.29 33.74
C ALA A 75 -14.60 -23.65 33.07
N GLY A 76 -13.62 -24.14 32.32
CA GLY A 76 -13.75 -25.39 31.59
C GLY A 76 -12.59 -25.68 30.64
N THR A 77 -12.78 -26.67 29.78
CA THR A 77 -11.81 -27.05 28.73
C THR A 77 -12.23 -26.41 27.40
N ILE A 78 -11.29 -25.75 26.74
CA ILE A 78 -11.46 -25.13 25.42
C ILE A 78 -11.31 -26.20 24.33
N ILE A 79 -12.28 -26.28 23.44
CA ILE A 79 -12.31 -27.16 22.28
C ILE A 79 -12.31 -26.29 21.02
N TYR A 80 -11.30 -26.48 20.17
CA TYR A 80 -11.22 -25.84 18.87
C TYR A 80 -11.80 -26.76 17.79
N SER A 81 -12.40 -26.15 16.77
CA SER A 81 -13.01 -26.86 15.64
C SER A 81 -12.86 -26.04 14.36
N GLY A 82 -12.94 -26.71 13.21
CA GLY A 82 -12.65 -26.10 11.90
C GLY A 82 -11.15 -25.96 11.66
N GLY A 83 -10.75 -24.82 11.08
CA GLY A 83 -9.35 -24.52 10.74
C GLY A 83 -8.50 -23.93 11.88
N CYS A 84 -9.08 -23.63 13.05
CA CYS A 84 -8.34 -23.03 14.16
C CYS A 84 -7.72 -24.06 15.08
N PHE A 85 -6.49 -23.79 15.51
CA PHE A 85 -5.79 -24.53 16.54
C PHE A 85 -5.13 -23.54 17.49
N GLY A 86 -5.33 -23.70 18.81
CA GLY A 86 -4.60 -22.96 19.83
C GLY A 86 -3.75 -23.89 20.68
N SER A 87 -2.90 -23.35 21.56
CA SER A 87 -2.23 -24.11 22.62
C SER A 87 -3.01 -24.07 23.94
N THR A 88 -3.74 -22.98 24.21
CA THR A 88 -4.56 -22.82 25.42
C THR A 88 -5.67 -23.87 25.42
N ARG A 89 -5.77 -24.67 26.48
CA ARG A 89 -6.83 -25.68 26.64
C ARG A 89 -7.76 -25.40 27.80
N ASN A 90 -7.44 -24.43 28.66
CA ASN A 90 -8.21 -24.13 29.86
C ASN A 90 -8.89 -22.77 29.73
N ALA A 91 -10.19 -22.73 29.97
CA ALA A 91 -10.98 -21.54 30.15
C ALA A 91 -11.18 -21.26 31.66
N ILE A 92 -11.18 -19.98 32.00
CA ILE A 92 -11.57 -19.45 33.31
C ILE A 92 -12.95 -18.84 33.18
N LYS A 93 -13.59 -18.49 34.30
CA LYS A 93 -14.76 -17.60 34.23
C LYS A 93 -14.28 -16.18 33.97
N GLY A 94 -14.79 -15.54 32.92
CA GLY A 94 -14.37 -14.21 32.47
C GLY A 94 -13.55 -14.28 31.18
N ASP A 95 -12.75 -13.24 30.96
CA ASP A 95 -12.13 -12.97 29.68
C ASP A 95 -10.86 -13.78 29.42
N HIS A 96 -10.66 -14.12 28.15
CA HIS A 96 -9.52 -14.83 27.59
C HIS A 96 -8.86 -13.98 26.52
N HIS A 97 -7.54 -14.10 26.46
CA HIS A 97 -6.76 -13.83 25.26
C HIS A 97 -6.04 -15.11 24.89
N ILE A 98 -6.34 -15.61 23.70
CA ILE A 98 -5.69 -16.79 23.15
C ILE A 98 -4.93 -16.42 21.89
N LEU A 99 -3.94 -17.25 21.57
CA LEU A 99 -3.21 -17.21 20.32
C LEU A 99 -3.56 -18.49 19.55
N PHE A 100 -4.00 -18.33 18.30
CA PHE A 100 -4.04 -19.44 17.36
C PHE A 100 -2.63 -19.66 16.81
N ILE A 101 -2.23 -20.93 16.77
CA ILE A 101 -1.01 -21.38 16.11
C ILE A 101 -1.47 -21.90 14.75
N THR A 102 -1.41 -21.02 13.76
CA THR A 102 -1.79 -21.31 12.38
C THR A 102 -0.53 -21.36 11.52
N MET A 103 -0.25 -22.52 10.90
CA MET A 103 1.03 -22.78 10.24
C MET A 103 1.01 -22.64 8.72
N VAL A 104 -0.17 -22.41 8.11
CA VAL A 104 -0.32 -22.43 6.65
C VAL A 104 -1.08 -21.20 6.18
N GLU A 105 -0.62 -20.62 5.08
CA GLU A 105 -1.30 -19.57 4.33
C GLU A 105 -2.72 -20.02 3.92
N GLY A 106 -3.69 -19.11 3.98
CA GLY A 106 -5.04 -19.41 3.51
C GLY A 106 -6.14 -18.57 4.15
N ASN A 107 -7.38 -18.86 3.73
CA ASN A 107 -8.59 -18.25 4.25
C ASN A 107 -9.19 -19.15 5.34
N TYR A 108 -9.43 -18.59 6.53
CA TYR A 108 -9.97 -19.29 7.68
C TYR A 108 -11.39 -18.80 7.95
N GLU A 109 -12.39 -19.53 7.49
CA GLU A 109 -13.81 -19.12 7.54
C GLU A 109 -14.68 -19.99 8.46
N ASN A 110 -14.20 -21.17 8.84
CA ASN A 110 -14.98 -22.20 9.53
C ASN A 110 -14.56 -22.41 11.00
N CYS A 111 -13.89 -21.42 11.59
CA CYS A 111 -13.33 -21.53 12.93
C CYS A 111 -14.40 -21.37 14.02
N SER A 112 -14.44 -22.29 14.99
CA SER A 112 -15.27 -22.12 16.19
C SER A 112 -14.64 -22.67 17.46
N ILE A 113 -15.03 -22.07 18.58
CA ILE A 113 -14.59 -22.41 19.93
C ILE A 113 -15.79 -22.90 20.76
N LYS A 114 -15.59 -23.98 21.51
CA LYS A 114 -16.50 -24.43 22.56
C LYS A 114 -15.78 -24.51 23.90
N VAL A 115 -16.53 -24.43 24.99
CA VAL A 115 -16.03 -24.70 26.33
C VAL A 115 -16.89 -25.79 26.98
N THR A 116 -16.25 -26.79 27.56
CA THR A 116 -16.89 -27.84 28.37
C THR A 116 -16.53 -27.65 29.84
N ASP A 117 -17.53 -27.47 30.71
CA ASP A 117 -17.30 -27.30 32.16
C ASP A 117 -16.91 -28.63 32.85
N SER A 118 -16.57 -28.55 34.15
CA SER A 118 -16.20 -29.72 34.96
C SER A 118 -17.33 -30.73 35.14
N GLU A 119 -18.58 -30.33 34.91
CA GLU A 119 -19.76 -31.18 34.97
C GLU A 119 -20.07 -31.85 33.62
N GLY A 120 -19.28 -31.55 32.57
CA GLY A 120 -19.44 -32.12 31.23
C GLY A 120 -20.41 -31.36 30.33
N ASN A 121 -20.92 -30.20 30.74
CA ASN A 121 -21.80 -29.38 29.91
C ASN A 121 -20.97 -28.60 28.89
N THR A 122 -21.31 -28.73 27.60
CA THR A 122 -20.60 -28.05 26.51
C THR A 122 -21.40 -26.87 25.99
N SER A 123 -20.73 -25.74 25.75
CA SER A 123 -21.35 -24.54 25.18
C SER A 123 -21.84 -24.76 23.74
N GLU A 124 -22.71 -23.86 23.30
CA GLU A 124 -22.88 -23.62 21.87
C GLU A 124 -21.54 -23.13 21.25
N PRO A 125 -21.27 -23.43 19.97
CA PRO A 125 -20.06 -22.96 19.30
C PRO A 125 -20.07 -21.44 19.16
N LEU A 126 -18.99 -20.79 19.62
CA LEU A 126 -18.69 -19.41 19.30
C LEU A 126 -17.93 -19.37 17.97
N HIS A 127 -18.54 -18.81 16.94
CA HIS A 127 -17.91 -18.61 15.65
C HIS A 127 -16.88 -17.48 15.72
N VAL A 128 -15.69 -17.74 15.19
CA VAL A 128 -14.64 -16.73 15.03
C VAL A 128 -14.84 -16.07 13.66
N PRO A 129 -14.84 -14.72 13.57
CA PRO A 129 -14.92 -14.02 12.29
C PRO A 129 -13.84 -14.49 11.31
N PRO A 130 -14.10 -14.49 10.00
CA PRO A 130 -13.15 -14.96 9.02
C PRO A 130 -11.88 -14.09 9.01
N PHE A 131 -10.73 -14.71 8.79
CA PHE A 131 -9.44 -14.03 8.62
C PHE A 131 -8.60 -14.72 7.54
N LYS A 132 -7.72 -13.94 6.90
CA LYS A 132 -6.74 -14.45 5.92
C LYS A 132 -5.35 -14.41 6.54
N LEU A 133 -4.60 -15.46 6.28
CA LEU A 133 -3.16 -15.50 6.48
C LEU A 133 -2.48 -15.51 5.12
N ASP A 134 -1.42 -14.73 5.02
CA ASP A 134 -0.66 -14.50 3.80
C ASP A 134 0.77 -14.17 4.20
N PHE A 135 1.69 -15.04 3.83
CA PHE A 135 3.12 -14.93 4.17
C PHE A 135 3.98 -14.85 2.92
N SER A 136 3.34 -14.95 1.75
CA SER A 136 4.04 -14.97 0.48
C SER A 136 4.37 -13.55 0.09
N ALA A 137 5.66 -13.29 -0.11
CA ALA A 137 6.08 -12.01 -0.64
C ALA A 137 5.61 -11.85 -2.10
N PRO A 138 5.13 -10.65 -2.49
CA PRO A 138 4.84 -10.38 -3.89
C PRO A 138 6.09 -10.49 -4.76
N GLU A 139 5.90 -10.83 -6.04
CA GLU A 139 6.93 -10.68 -7.07
C GLU A 139 6.68 -9.39 -7.85
N LEU A 140 7.75 -8.64 -8.09
CA LEU A 140 7.74 -7.41 -8.87
C LEU A 140 8.86 -7.47 -9.90
N SER A 141 8.52 -7.26 -11.17
CA SER A 141 9.49 -7.23 -12.26
C SER A 141 9.19 -6.10 -13.24
N LYS A 142 10.22 -5.63 -13.94
CA LYS A 142 10.08 -4.65 -15.03
C LYS A 142 9.85 -5.39 -16.34
N VAL A 143 8.90 -4.91 -17.14
CA VAL A 143 8.67 -5.37 -18.50
C VAL A 143 8.97 -4.20 -19.45
N GLY A 144 9.64 -4.49 -20.57
CA GLY A 144 9.97 -3.49 -21.58
C GLY A 144 11.04 -2.48 -21.16
N ASP A 145 11.13 -1.42 -21.96
CA ASP A 145 12.16 -0.38 -21.86
C ASP A 145 11.71 0.82 -21.02
N LEU A 146 12.69 1.53 -20.45
CA LEU A 146 12.48 2.78 -19.73
C LEU A 146 12.23 3.92 -20.74
N ARG A 147 11.14 4.68 -20.57
CA ARG A 147 10.83 5.83 -21.43
C ARG A 147 11.03 7.14 -20.65
N VAL A 148 12.13 7.84 -20.94
CA VAL A 148 12.49 9.10 -20.27
C VAL A 148 11.77 10.28 -20.92
N GLN A 149 11.14 11.12 -20.11
CA GLN A 149 10.39 12.31 -20.51
C GLN A 149 10.70 13.46 -19.53
N GLY A 150 11.73 14.25 -19.85
CA GLY A 150 12.28 15.21 -18.90
C GLY A 150 12.76 14.50 -17.64
N ARG A 151 12.18 14.83 -16.48
CA ARG A 151 12.50 14.20 -15.18
C ARG A 151 11.64 12.97 -14.83
N HIS A 152 10.64 12.66 -15.65
CA HIS A 152 9.77 11.51 -15.46
C HIS A 152 10.25 10.33 -16.31
N VAL A 153 10.21 9.13 -15.75
CA VAL A 153 10.54 7.89 -16.43
C VAL A 153 9.32 6.99 -16.34
N LYS A 154 8.70 6.73 -17.49
CA LYS A 154 7.61 5.76 -17.57
C LYS A 154 8.18 4.35 -17.69
N ILE A 155 7.64 3.45 -16.87
CA ILE A 155 8.04 2.04 -16.79
C ILE A 155 6.80 1.16 -16.74
N GLU A 156 6.88 -0.04 -17.30
CA GLU A 156 5.84 -1.05 -17.17
C GLU A 156 6.30 -2.09 -16.13
N LEU A 157 5.51 -2.29 -15.08
CA LEU A 157 5.79 -3.23 -14.00
C LEU A 157 4.80 -4.39 -14.03
N GLN A 158 5.30 -5.61 -13.90
CA GLN A 158 4.50 -6.82 -13.71
C GLN A 158 4.54 -7.22 -12.23
N ALA A 159 3.37 -7.27 -11.61
CA ALA A 159 3.18 -7.69 -10.22
C ALA A 159 2.42 -9.02 -10.14
N SER A 160 2.85 -9.94 -9.25
CA SER A 160 2.16 -11.21 -9.00
C SER A 160 0.81 -11.03 -8.29
N GLU A 161 0.65 -9.91 -7.59
CA GLU A 161 -0.54 -9.54 -6.82
C GLU A 161 -0.67 -8.01 -6.70
N SER A 162 -1.75 -7.57 -6.06
CA SER A 162 -1.97 -6.13 -5.83
C SER A 162 -1.22 -5.66 -4.59
N GLY A 163 -0.65 -4.46 -4.64
CA GLY A 163 0.08 -3.91 -3.52
C GLY A 163 0.42 -2.43 -3.69
N LYS A 164 1.00 -1.86 -2.64
CA LYS A 164 1.50 -0.50 -2.60
C LYS A 164 2.96 -0.47 -3.04
N LEU A 165 3.27 0.36 -4.03
CA LEU A 165 4.65 0.56 -4.47
C LEU A 165 5.40 1.48 -3.50
N SER A 166 6.65 1.15 -3.22
CA SER A 166 7.59 1.96 -2.44
C SER A 166 8.87 2.19 -3.23
N TYR A 167 9.49 3.35 -2.98
CA TYR A 167 10.67 3.83 -3.71
C TYR A 167 11.81 4.06 -2.72
N ASN A 168 13.03 3.73 -3.14
CA ASN A 168 14.25 3.96 -2.39
C ASN A 168 15.36 4.47 -3.33
N GLY A 169 16.29 5.26 -2.79
CA GLY A 169 17.35 5.94 -3.55
C GLY A 169 16.91 7.26 -4.20
N ASN A 170 17.59 7.67 -5.27
CA ASN A 170 17.33 8.92 -6.00
C ASN A 170 16.12 8.84 -6.95
N CYS A 171 15.01 8.26 -6.49
CA CYS A 171 13.77 8.26 -7.24
C CYS A 171 12.55 8.31 -6.33
N SER A 172 11.48 8.87 -6.86
CA SER A 172 10.21 8.99 -6.17
C SER A 172 9.06 8.80 -7.15
N GLY A 173 7.85 8.69 -6.64
CA GLY A 173 6.65 8.63 -7.46
C GLY A 173 5.44 8.79 -6.59
N ASP A 174 4.29 8.98 -7.22
CA ASP A 174 3.03 8.98 -6.49
C ASP A 174 2.78 7.61 -5.86
N LEU A 175 2.11 7.60 -4.72
CA LEU A 175 1.69 6.38 -4.05
C LEU A 175 0.67 5.65 -4.92
N GLN A 176 1.15 4.75 -5.76
CA GLN A 176 0.31 3.94 -6.63
C GLN A 176 -0.01 2.60 -5.96
N GLN A 177 -1.30 2.30 -5.92
CA GLN A 177 -1.78 0.92 -5.76
C GLN A 177 -1.57 0.23 -7.10
N ILE A 178 -0.60 -0.68 -7.15
CA ILE A 178 -0.36 -1.54 -8.31
C ILE A 178 -1.33 -2.71 -8.21
N LYS A 179 -1.99 -3.03 -9.32
CA LYS A 179 -2.83 -4.21 -9.41
C LYS A 179 -2.00 -5.39 -9.90
N LYS A 180 -2.45 -6.60 -9.57
CA LYS A 180 -1.94 -7.83 -10.21
C LYS A 180 -1.90 -7.70 -11.73
N GLY A 181 -0.78 -8.08 -12.34
CA GLY A 181 -0.54 -7.96 -13.78
C GLY A 181 0.36 -6.78 -14.14
N ILE A 182 0.25 -6.29 -15.38
CA ILE A 182 1.06 -5.18 -15.90
C ILE A 182 0.41 -3.85 -15.54
N SER A 183 1.20 -2.91 -15.02
CA SER A 183 0.81 -1.51 -14.76
C SER A 183 1.88 -0.55 -15.28
N GLU A 184 1.47 0.55 -15.93
CA GLU A 184 2.38 1.66 -16.27
C GLU A 184 2.54 2.59 -15.06
N VAL A 185 3.79 2.85 -14.66
CA VAL A 185 4.18 3.68 -13.52
C VAL A 185 5.08 4.82 -14.00
N SER A 186 4.91 6.01 -13.41
CA SER A 186 5.78 7.16 -13.66
C SER A 186 6.68 7.39 -12.45
N VAL A 187 7.99 7.26 -12.66
CA VAL A 187 9.03 7.47 -11.65
C VAL A 187 9.71 8.82 -11.90
N ILE A 188 9.90 9.61 -10.85
CA ILE A 188 10.45 10.96 -10.89
C ILE A 188 11.87 10.93 -10.32
N PHE A 189 12.77 11.64 -11.00
CA PHE A 189 14.16 11.83 -10.58
C PHE A 189 14.42 13.29 -10.18
N PRO A 190 15.37 13.56 -9.26
CA PRO A 190 15.53 14.88 -8.67
C PRO A 190 15.99 15.96 -9.67
N GLY A 191 16.79 15.57 -10.68
CA GLY A 191 17.33 16.50 -11.68
C GLY A 191 18.15 15.78 -12.75
N ASP A 192 18.92 16.54 -13.51
CA ASP A 192 19.82 16.02 -14.55
C ASP A 192 20.96 15.21 -13.94
N GLY A 193 21.33 14.10 -14.56
CA GLY A 193 22.41 13.25 -14.07
C GLY A 193 22.28 11.79 -14.48
N GLN A 194 23.11 10.95 -13.85
CA GLN A 194 23.05 9.50 -13.98
C GLN A 194 22.77 8.91 -12.59
N PHE A 195 21.69 8.15 -12.48
CA PHE A 195 21.21 7.53 -11.24
C PHE A 195 21.30 6.02 -11.36
N THR A 196 21.75 5.34 -10.31
CA THR A 196 21.99 3.88 -10.31
C THR A 196 21.38 3.17 -9.11
N ASP A 197 20.81 3.94 -8.19
CA ASP A 197 20.37 3.54 -6.86
C ASP A 197 18.84 3.51 -6.73
N CYS A 198 18.10 3.72 -7.82
CA CYS A 198 16.64 3.67 -7.80
C CYS A 198 16.14 2.23 -7.66
N GLU A 199 15.50 1.96 -6.53
CA GLU A 199 14.99 0.67 -6.13
C GLU A 199 13.48 0.75 -5.83
N LEU A 200 12.72 -0.22 -6.33
CA LEU A 200 11.29 -0.33 -6.12
C LEU A 200 10.97 -1.61 -5.34
N LYS A 201 10.02 -1.54 -4.41
CA LYS A 201 9.47 -2.71 -3.72
C LYS A 201 7.95 -2.64 -3.70
N LEU A 202 7.30 -3.80 -3.83
CA LEU A 202 5.86 -3.94 -3.68
C LEU A 202 5.54 -4.45 -2.27
N LEU A 203 4.64 -3.78 -1.56
CA LEU A 203 4.09 -4.19 -0.28
C LEU A 203 2.66 -4.67 -0.50
N ASP A 204 2.34 -5.92 -0.18
CA ASP A 204 0.98 -6.44 -0.29
C ASP A 204 0.03 -5.89 0.80
N SER A 205 -1.22 -6.36 0.84
CA SER A 205 -2.19 -5.97 1.89
C SER A 205 -1.90 -6.56 3.26
N SER A 206 -1.06 -7.58 3.32
CA SER A 206 -0.78 -8.42 4.49
C SER A 206 0.54 -8.01 5.18
N GLY A 207 1.32 -7.13 4.56
CA GLY A 207 2.59 -6.61 5.05
C GLY A 207 3.82 -7.27 4.44
N ASN A 208 3.66 -8.24 3.53
CA ASN A 208 4.79 -8.89 2.87
C ASN A 208 5.38 -7.98 1.79
N THR A 209 6.71 -7.94 1.73
CA THR A 209 7.44 -7.05 0.82
C THR A 209 8.19 -7.87 -0.23
N SER A 210 8.10 -7.46 -1.50
CA SER A 210 8.84 -8.09 -2.59
C SER A 210 10.35 -7.97 -2.41
N MET A 211 11.09 -8.81 -3.12
CA MET A 211 12.50 -8.52 -3.38
C MET A 211 12.63 -7.17 -4.11
N PRO A 212 13.69 -6.40 -3.82
CA PRO A 212 13.90 -5.12 -4.47
C PRO A 212 14.15 -5.24 -5.98
N LEU A 213 13.40 -4.44 -6.75
CA LEU A 213 13.57 -4.27 -8.18
C LEU A 213 14.46 -3.06 -8.46
N GLN A 214 15.66 -3.33 -8.97
CA GLN A 214 16.62 -2.31 -9.39
C GLN A 214 16.31 -1.83 -10.82
N LEU A 215 16.20 -0.51 -11.03
CA LEU A 215 15.97 0.03 -12.39
C LEU A 215 17.23 0.07 -13.25
N GLY A 216 18.41 -0.15 -12.66
CA GLY A 216 19.70 -0.01 -13.32
C GLY A 216 20.10 1.46 -13.49
N THR A 217 20.92 1.75 -14.50
CA THR A 217 21.37 3.13 -14.76
C THR A 217 20.33 3.92 -15.53
N VAL A 218 19.81 4.98 -14.91
CA VAL A 218 18.88 5.95 -15.51
C VAL A 218 19.62 7.25 -15.78
N ARG A 219 19.52 7.77 -17.00
CA ARG A 219 20.10 9.06 -17.40
C ARG A 219 18.99 10.07 -17.60
N ILE A 220 19.07 11.18 -16.88
CA ILE A 220 18.11 12.28 -16.94
C ILE A 220 18.81 13.51 -17.48
N ASP A 221 18.19 14.11 -18.47
CA ASP A 221 18.63 15.36 -19.06
C ASP A 221 17.39 16.16 -19.47
N ALA A 222 16.91 16.98 -18.56
CA ALA A 222 15.68 17.76 -18.69
C ALA A 222 15.93 19.27 -18.84
N THR A 223 17.18 19.73 -18.68
CA THR A 223 17.51 21.15 -18.76
C THR A 223 17.68 21.59 -20.22
N PRO A 224 16.91 22.55 -20.73
CA PRO A 224 17.14 23.06 -22.08
C PRO A 224 18.49 23.76 -22.24
N PRO A 225 19.07 23.76 -23.45
CA PRO A 225 20.25 24.56 -23.74
C PRO A 225 19.96 26.07 -23.56
N VAL A 226 20.99 26.83 -23.21
CA VAL A 226 20.94 28.28 -23.07
C VAL A 226 21.85 28.92 -24.11
N LEU A 227 21.28 29.83 -24.90
CA LEU A 227 21.98 30.59 -25.92
C LEU A 227 22.33 32.00 -25.43
N THR A 228 23.46 32.53 -25.87
CA THR A 228 23.89 33.91 -25.63
C THR A 228 24.65 34.43 -26.85
N GLU A 229 24.27 35.60 -27.36
CA GLU A 229 24.99 36.26 -28.45
C GLU A 229 26.33 36.81 -27.94
N ILE A 230 27.41 36.62 -28.70
CA ILE A 230 28.77 37.04 -28.30
C ILE A 230 29.32 38.10 -29.25
N ASN A 231 29.30 37.81 -30.56
CA ASN A 231 29.68 38.77 -31.60
C ASN A 231 28.50 38.92 -32.55
N PRO A 232 27.68 39.96 -32.39
CA PRO A 232 26.59 40.24 -33.32
C PRO A 232 27.14 40.63 -34.69
N VAL A 233 26.26 40.56 -35.69
CA VAL A 233 26.53 41.15 -37.00
C VAL A 233 26.55 42.68 -36.84
N PRO A 234 27.51 43.41 -37.44
CA PRO A 234 27.48 44.87 -37.44
C PRO A 234 26.18 45.42 -38.04
N GLU A 235 25.71 46.57 -37.55
CA GLU A 235 24.40 47.14 -37.94
C GLU A 235 24.20 47.33 -39.45
N LYS A 236 25.29 47.59 -40.19
CA LYS A 236 25.29 47.71 -41.65
C LYS A 236 26.44 46.91 -42.23
N ILE A 237 26.12 46.08 -43.22
CA ILE A 237 27.10 45.23 -43.92
C ILE A 237 26.87 45.28 -45.43
N SER A 238 27.92 45.03 -46.20
CA SER A 238 27.87 44.88 -47.67
C SER A 238 28.18 43.45 -48.13
N THR A 239 28.00 42.47 -47.23
CA THR A 239 28.23 41.06 -47.50
C THR A 239 26.98 40.25 -47.20
N VAL A 240 26.70 39.26 -48.04
CA VAL A 240 25.63 38.27 -47.85
C VAL A 240 26.02 37.14 -46.90
N ARG A 241 27.27 37.11 -46.43
CA ARG A 241 27.81 36.09 -45.51
C ARG A 241 28.46 36.71 -44.28
N PRO A 242 27.72 37.45 -43.43
CA PRO A 242 28.32 38.03 -42.23
C PRO A 242 28.76 36.95 -41.24
N SER A 243 29.89 37.21 -40.58
CA SER A 243 30.34 36.42 -39.44
C SER A 243 29.45 36.66 -38.23
N TYR A 244 29.08 35.58 -37.54
CA TYR A 244 28.24 35.63 -36.35
C TYR A 244 28.78 34.68 -35.29
N SER A 245 28.79 35.10 -34.02
CA SER A 245 29.24 34.22 -32.93
C SER A 245 28.28 34.23 -31.74
N PHE A 246 28.03 33.04 -31.20
CA PHE A 246 27.17 32.83 -30.04
C PHE A 246 27.77 31.75 -29.14
N LYS A 247 27.32 31.70 -27.89
CA LYS A 247 27.65 30.66 -26.92
C LYS A 247 26.41 29.83 -26.63
N THR A 248 26.57 28.51 -26.57
CA THR A 248 25.54 27.58 -26.08
C THR A 248 26.05 26.79 -24.88
N SER A 249 25.18 26.50 -23.91
CA SER A 249 25.52 25.64 -22.77
C SER A 249 25.59 24.15 -23.13
N LYS A 250 24.96 23.72 -24.23
CA LYS A 250 24.92 22.33 -24.68
C LYS A 250 25.08 22.23 -26.20
N SER A 251 25.68 21.13 -26.66
CA SER A 251 25.71 20.79 -28.07
C SER A 251 24.31 20.41 -28.56
N GLY A 252 24.00 20.66 -29.83
CA GLY A 252 22.68 20.36 -30.37
C GLY A 252 22.50 20.80 -31.81
N THR A 253 21.28 20.61 -32.31
CA THR A 253 20.85 20.99 -33.66
C THR A 253 20.33 22.42 -33.65
N LEU A 254 20.88 23.26 -34.53
CA LEU A 254 20.47 24.65 -34.74
C LEU A 254 19.24 24.72 -35.64
N ASN A 255 18.31 25.59 -35.27
CA ASN A 255 17.14 25.94 -36.08
C ASN A 255 17.02 27.45 -36.15
N PHE A 256 16.95 28.00 -37.36
CA PHE A 256 16.80 29.43 -37.62
C PHE A 256 15.37 29.75 -38.08
N SER A 257 14.89 30.93 -37.76
CA SER A 257 13.61 31.47 -38.24
C SER A 257 13.74 32.96 -38.60
N GLY A 258 12.77 33.47 -39.37
CA GLY A 258 12.84 34.79 -39.98
C GLY A 258 13.60 34.76 -41.31
N LYS A 259 14.24 35.87 -41.67
CA LYS A 259 15.03 35.97 -42.92
C LYS A 259 16.43 35.36 -42.85
N CYS A 260 16.90 34.97 -41.67
CA CYS A 260 18.25 34.44 -41.48
C CYS A 260 18.31 32.93 -41.66
N MET A 261 19.39 32.45 -42.31
CA MET A 261 19.79 31.06 -42.29
C MET A 261 21.24 30.94 -41.81
N GLY A 262 21.58 29.85 -41.10
CA GLY A 262 22.96 29.53 -40.78
C GLY A 262 23.62 28.72 -41.88
N ASN A 263 24.95 28.80 -41.99
CA ASN A 263 25.72 27.90 -42.85
C ASN A 263 25.88 26.48 -42.27
N VAL A 264 25.51 26.28 -41.00
CA VAL A 264 25.58 25.01 -40.28
C VAL A 264 24.28 24.76 -39.51
N ASP A 265 23.99 23.48 -39.27
CA ASP A 265 22.81 22.98 -38.57
C ASP A 265 23.13 22.40 -37.19
N ARG A 266 24.40 22.45 -36.75
CA ARG A 266 24.84 21.93 -35.45
C ARG A 266 25.73 22.93 -34.73
N ALA A 267 25.64 22.92 -33.42
CA ALA A 267 26.51 23.67 -32.53
C ALA A 267 27.09 22.76 -31.44
N VAL A 268 28.27 23.12 -30.95
CA VAL A 268 28.93 22.45 -29.82
C VAL A 268 28.81 23.31 -28.56
N ALA A 269 28.82 22.68 -27.38
CA ALA A 269 28.87 23.41 -26.12
C ALA A 269 30.08 24.36 -26.09
N GLY A 270 29.85 25.62 -25.70
CA GLY A 270 30.84 26.68 -25.77
C GLY A 270 30.55 27.72 -26.86
N ILE A 271 31.59 28.44 -27.28
CA ILE A 271 31.48 29.50 -28.29
C ILE A 271 31.54 28.86 -29.68
N ASN A 272 30.60 29.25 -30.54
CA ASN A 272 30.49 28.81 -31.93
C ASN A 272 30.63 30.02 -32.84
N HIS A 273 31.41 29.85 -33.90
CA HIS A 273 31.59 30.85 -34.95
C HIS A 273 30.96 30.30 -36.23
N ILE A 274 29.98 31.02 -36.76
CA ILE A 274 29.24 30.64 -37.96
C ILE A 274 29.17 31.80 -38.94
N SER A 275 28.72 31.51 -40.15
CA SER A 275 28.31 32.54 -41.10
C SER A 275 26.79 32.49 -41.23
N LEU A 276 26.13 33.64 -41.08
CA LEU A 276 24.74 33.75 -41.51
C LEU A 276 24.70 33.88 -43.03
N LEU A 277 23.58 33.50 -43.62
CA LEU A 277 23.29 33.59 -45.04
C LEU A 277 22.13 34.57 -45.20
N ALA A 278 22.42 35.73 -45.80
CA ALA A 278 21.46 36.76 -46.15
C ALA A 278 21.18 36.65 -47.66
N SER A 279 19.95 36.30 -48.04
CA SER A 279 19.62 36.02 -49.45
C SER A 279 19.48 37.28 -50.30
N GLU A 280 19.06 38.40 -49.70
CA GLU A 280 18.78 39.66 -50.41
C GLU A 280 19.17 40.90 -49.55
N PRO A 281 19.47 42.05 -50.18
CA PRO A 281 19.59 43.32 -49.48
C PRO A 281 18.32 43.69 -48.70
N GLY A 282 18.48 44.37 -47.57
CA GLY A 282 17.36 44.87 -46.76
C GLY A 282 17.54 44.68 -45.25
N ASP A 283 16.45 44.89 -44.52
CA ASP A 283 16.42 44.82 -43.06
C ASP A 283 16.21 43.39 -42.55
N TYR A 284 17.10 42.96 -41.66
CA TYR A 284 17.08 41.68 -40.94
C TYR A 284 16.84 41.95 -39.46
N ASN A 285 15.57 42.07 -39.07
CA ASN A 285 15.14 42.40 -37.69
C ASN A 285 14.23 41.34 -37.04
N ASP A 286 13.94 40.26 -37.79
CA ASP A 286 13.06 39.14 -37.43
C ASP A 286 13.83 37.83 -37.23
N CYS A 287 15.16 37.89 -37.19
CA CYS A 287 16.00 36.71 -37.08
C CYS A 287 16.04 36.15 -35.66
N GLU A 288 15.66 34.89 -35.53
CA GLU A 288 15.78 34.14 -34.29
C GLU A 288 16.45 32.79 -34.54
N MET A 289 17.09 32.25 -33.49
CA MET A 289 17.59 30.89 -33.51
C MET A 289 17.28 30.13 -32.23
N THR A 290 17.12 28.83 -32.36
CA THR A 290 16.96 27.88 -31.25
C THR A 290 17.93 26.72 -31.42
N ILE A 291 18.26 26.05 -30.33
CA ILE A 291 19.05 24.83 -30.35
C ILE A 291 18.30 23.72 -29.61
N THR A 292 18.30 22.51 -30.17
CA THR A 292 17.72 21.31 -29.55
C THR A 292 18.85 20.33 -29.21
N ASP A 293 18.96 19.90 -27.96
CA ASP A 293 19.99 18.93 -27.54
C ASP A 293 19.64 17.47 -27.93
N SER A 294 20.54 16.54 -27.62
CA SER A 294 20.35 15.10 -27.88
C SER A 294 19.18 14.48 -27.10
N SER A 295 18.74 15.14 -26.03
CA SER A 295 17.64 14.72 -25.17
C SER A 295 16.32 15.40 -25.55
N ASN A 296 16.30 16.05 -26.74
CA ASN A 296 15.19 16.80 -27.31
C ASN A 296 14.72 18.02 -26.49
N ASN A 297 15.56 18.55 -25.59
CA ASN A 297 15.26 19.80 -24.91
C ASN A 297 15.57 20.97 -25.86
N LYS A 298 14.57 21.81 -26.11
CA LYS A 298 14.68 22.98 -26.99
C LYS A 298 14.95 24.25 -26.18
N SER A 299 15.97 25.02 -26.58
CA SER A 299 16.27 26.31 -25.97
C SER A 299 15.12 27.30 -26.16
N ARG A 300 15.08 28.31 -25.28
CA ARG A 300 14.40 29.57 -25.60
C ARG A 300 15.01 30.19 -26.88
N PRO A 301 14.21 30.84 -27.74
CA PRO A 301 14.73 31.55 -28.90
C PRO A 301 15.72 32.64 -28.48
N LEU A 302 16.85 32.71 -29.18
CA LEU A 302 17.75 33.84 -29.14
C LEU A 302 17.46 34.72 -30.35
N LYS A 303 17.00 35.94 -30.08
CA LYS A 303 16.86 36.98 -31.09
C LYS A 303 18.25 37.46 -31.49
N ILE A 304 18.56 37.39 -32.78
CA ILE A 304 19.81 37.90 -33.34
C ILE A 304 19.69 39.43 -33.41
N SER A 305 20.75 40.15 -33.02
CA SER A 305 20.78 41.60 -33.12
C SER A 305 20.49 42.06 -34.56
N PRO A 306 19.61 43.06 -34.75
CA PRO A 306 19.17 43.46 -36.08
C PRO A 306 20.33 44.07 -36.89
N PHE A 307 20.33 43.81 -38.20
CA PHE A 307 21.31 44.38 -39.13
C PHE A 307 20.68 44.64 -40.51
N VAL A 308 21.37 45.44 -41.32
CA VAL A 308 20.96 45.80 -42.68
C VAL A 308 22.01 45.35 -43.67
N VAL A 309 21.58 44.61 -44.70
CA VAL A 309 22.43 44.28 -45.85
C VAL A 309 22.24 45.34 -46.92
N LEU A 310 23.30 46.10 -47.19
CA LEU A 310 23.32 47.09 -48.25
C LEU A 310 23.40 46.39 -49.61
N GLY A 311 22.58 46.83 -50.57
CA GLY A 311 22.71 46.39 -51.96
C GLY A 311 23.93 47.03 -52.61
N ASP A 312 24.48 46.37 -53.63
CA ASP A 312 25.50 46.98 -54.49
C ASP A 312 24.89 48.24 -55.13
N GLN A 313 25.48 49.40 -54.84
CA GLN A 313 25.21 50.66 -55.55
C GLN A 313 25.98 50.70 -56.87
#